data_AF-A0A962C286-F1
#
_entry.id   AF-A0A962C286-F1
#
_cell.length_a   1.000
_cell.length_b   1.000
_cell.length_c   1.000
_cell.angle_alpha   90.00
_cell.angle_beta   90.00
_cell.angle_gamma   90.00
#
_symmetry.space_group_name_H-M   'P 1'
#
loop_
_entity.id
_entity.type
_entity.pdbx_description
1 polymer ?
#
loop_
_entity_poly.entity_id
_entity_poly.type
_entity_poly.pdbx_seq_one_letter_code
_entity_poly.pdbx_strand_id
1 'polypeptide(L)'
;KHLPITSGYRQSYFVVHENGKRWFTPLFVVVVMIGITDVIFAVDSIPAIFAITDDPFIVLSSNVFAVLGLRALFFVLAGMVDRFHLLSYGLAGVLIFIGIKMLISDVWHIPVAAALGVVALAIGGSMVASLMLPPRHGKSEDPPASS
;
A
#
# COMPACT_ATOMS: atom_id res chain seq x y z
N LYS A 1 20.75 9.88 -22.26
CA LYS A 1 21.01 11.18 -21.59
C LYS A 1 20.76 10.97 -20.10
N HIS A 2 21.82 10.87 -19.31
CA HIS A 2 21.79 10.34 -17.93
C HIS A 2 21.14 11.34 -16.96
N LEU A 3 20.14 10.90 -16.20
CA LEU A 3 19.55 11.67 -15.11
C LEU A 3 20.50 11.62 -13.91
N PRO A 4 21.00 12.75 -13.39
CA PRO A 4 21.72 12.76 -12.14
C PRO A 4 20.72 12.50 -11.02
N ILE A 5 20.97 11.49 -10.18
CA ILE A 5 20.21 11.18 -8.97
C ILE A 5 21.15 11.50 -7.81
N THR A 6 20.72 12.34 -6.87
CA THR A 6 21.53 12.66 -5.68
C THR A 6 21.54 11.47 -4.73
N SER A 7 22.69 11.17 -4.13
CA SER A 7 22.97 9.97 -3.33
C SER A 7 22.57 10.07 -1.85
N GLY A 8 21.70 11.02 -1.47
CA GLY A 8 21.41 11.32 -0.06
C GLY A 8 19.92 11.52 0.25
N TYR A 9 19.41 10.73 1.19
CA TYR A 9 18.08 10.85 1.78
C TYR A 9 18.03 12.10 2.67
N ARG A 10 17.54 13.24 2.15
CA ARG A 10 17.33 14.49 2.93
C ARG A 10 15.84 14.70 3.21
N GLN A 11 15.52 14.76 4.49
CA GLN A 11 14.33 14.21 5.14
C GLN A 11 12.97 14.93 4.98
N SER A 12 12.83 16.09 4.31
CA SER A 12 11.65 16.93 4.63
C SER A 12 11.00 17.79 3.53
N TYR A 13 11.40 17.70 2.26
CA TYR A 13 10.84 18.59 1.22
C TYR A 13 10.18 17.81 0.07
N PHE A 14 8.97 18.21 -0.33
CA PHE A 14 8.22 17.62 -1.46
C PHE A 14 8.80 18.03 -2.82
N VAL A 15 9.53 19.14 -2.85
CA VAL A 15 10.25 19.70 -4.01
C VAL A 15 11.52 20.33 -3.44
N VAL A 16 12.68 19.89 -3.89
CA VAL A 16 13.96 20.56 -3.56
C VAL A 16 14.35 21.40 -4.76
N HIS A 17 14.55 22.71 -4.57
CA HIS A 17 15.18 23.56 -5.58
C HIS A 17 16.69 23.55 -5.31
N GLU A 18 17.48 23.00 -6.23
CA GLU A 18 18.94 22.97 -6.11
C GLU A 18 19.55 23.27 -7.49
N ASN A 19 20.43 24.27 -7.57
CA ASN A 19 21.04 24.77 -8.81
C ASN A 19 20.05 25.16 -9.92
N GLY A 20 18.97 25.89 -9.58
CA GLY A 20 18.01 26.40 -10.57
C GLY A 20 17.18 25.31 -11.27
N LYS A 21 17.22 24.06 -10.79
CA LYS A 21 16.38 22.96 -11.27
C LYS A 21 15.52 22.39 -10.15
N ARG A 22 14.28 22.05 -10.50
CA ARG A 22 13.31 21.40 -9.61
C ARG A 22 13.65 19.91 -9.49
N TRP A 23 13.93 19.45 -8.29
CA TRP A 23 14.15 18.05 -7.96
C TRP A 23 12.90 17.49 -7.30
N PHE A 24 12.34 16.44 -7.89
CA PHE A 24 11.24 15.68 -7.30
C PHE A 24 11.82 14.70 -6.28
N THR A 25 11.31 14.75 -5.05
CA THR A 25 11.74 13.82 -4.02
C THR A 25 11.09 12.45 -4.19
N PRO A 26 11.71 11.35 -3.71
CA PRO A 26 11.12 10.02 -3.74
C PRO A 26 9.70 9.96 -3.15
N LEU A 27 9.43 10.81 -2.15
CA LEU A 27 8.10 10.97 -1.54
C LEU A 27 7.04 11.44 -2.54
N PHE A 28 7.38 12.36 -3.45
CA PHE A 28 6.45 12.82 -4.48
C PHE A 28 6.05 11.68 -5.42
N VAL A 29 7.02 10.87 -5.83
CA VAL A 29 6.77 9.71 -6.69
C VAL A 29 5.87 8.69 -6.00
N VAL A 30 6.15 8.36 -4.73
CA VAL A 30 5.33 7.42 -3.97
C VAL A 30 3.89 7.92 -3.80
N VAL A 31 3.70 9.20 -3.46
CA VAL A 31 2.36 9.80 -3.29
C VAL A 31 1.57 9.76 -4.60
N VAL A 32 2.21 10.10 -5.72
CA VAL A 32 1.58 10.01 -7.05
C VAL A 32 1.20 8.57 -7.39
N MET A 33 2.09 7.60 -7.09
CA MET A 33 1.82 6.19 -7.36
C MET A 33 0.61 5.69 -6.55
N ILE A 34 0.56 5.98 -5.24
CA ILE A 34 -0.56 5.58 -4.38
C ILE A 34 -1.87 6.23 -4.84
N GLY A 35 -1.86 7.52 -5.20
CA GLY A 35 -3.05 8.20 -5.71
C GLY A 35 -3.56 7.60 -7.03
N ILE A 36 -2.65 7.19 -7.93
CA ILE A 36 -3.03 6.48 -9.16
C ILE A 36 -3.61 5.11 -8.83
N THR A 37 -2.99 4.36 -7.92
CA THR A 37 -3.46 3.04 -7.49
C THR A 37 -4.87 3.11 -6.86
N ASP A 38 -5.15 4.12 -6.05
CA ASP A 38 -6.48 4.33 -5.43
C ASP A 38 -7.56 4.58 -6.48
N VAL A 39 -7.27 5.42 -7.48
CA VAL A 39 -8.18 5.65 -8.62
C VAL A 39 -8.43 4.37 -9.42
N ILE A 40 -7.39 3.56 -9.65
CA ILE A 40 -7.55 2.27 -10.34
C ILE A 40 -8.43 1.31 -9.54
N PHE A 41 -8.23 1.21 -8.22
CA PHE A 41 -9.10 0.41 -7.35
C PHE A 41 -10.54 0.93 -7.30
N ALA A 42 -10.72 2.25 -7.36
CA ALA A 42 -12.03 2.87 -7.43
C ALA A 42 -12.77 2.49 -8.72
N VAL A 43 -12.10 2.50 -9.87
CA VAL A 43 -12.73 2.21 -11.18
C VAL A 43 -13.32 0.80 -11.26
N ASP A 44 -12.74 -0.18 -10.58
CA ASP A 44 -13.27 -1.55 -10.52
C ASP A 44 -14.36 -1.71 -9.44
N SER A 45 -14.18 -1.06 -8.29
CA SER A 45 -15.13 -1.14 -7.17
C SER A 45 -16.38 -0.29 -7.38
N ILE A 46 -16.33 0.77 -8.19
CA ILE A 46 -17.46 1.67 -8.50
C ILE A 46 -18.59 0.91 -9.24
N PRO A 47 -18.35 0.22 -10.37
CA PRO A 47 -19.39 -0.56 -11.05
C PRO A 47 -19.99 -1.64 -10.16
N ALA A 48 -19.17 -2.29 -9.33
CA ALA A 48 -19.63 -3.32 -8.40
C ALA A 48 -20.53 -2.77 -7.28
N ILE A 49 -20.25 -1.56 -6.79
CA ILE A 49 -21.08 -0.90 -5.77
C ILE A 49 -22.35 -0.32 -6.41
N PHE A 50 -22.28 0.26 -7.61
CA PHE A 50 -23.46 0.75 -8.34
C PHE A 50 -24.44 -0.38 -8.71
N ALA A 51 -23.98 -1.62 -8.77
CA ALA A 51 -24.89 -2.77 -8.88
C ALA A 51 -25.73 -3.01 -7.61
N ILE A 52 -25.42 -2.35 -6.49
CA ILE A 52 -26.02 -2.56 -5.15
C ILE A 52 -26.54 -1.25 -4.52
N THR A 53 -26.02 -0.07 -4.88
CA THR A 53 -26.38 1.26 -4.33
C THR A 53 -26.05 2.42 -5.28
N ASP A 54 -26.97 3.40 -5.42
CA ASP A 54 -26.97 4.47 -6.43
C ASP A 54 -26.48 5.86 -5.95
N ASP A 55 -25.60 5.97 -4.95
CA ASP A 55 -25.12 7.28 -4.43
C ASP A 55 -23.67 7.61 -4.84
N PRO A 56 -23.44 8.17 -6.05
CA PRO A 56 -22.11 8.56 -6.55
C PRO A 56 -21.35 9.52 -5.63
N PHE A 57 -22.09 10.35 -4.89
CA PHE A 57 -21.50 11.35 -4.00
C PHE A 57 -20.73 10.73 -2.84
N ILE A 58 -21.23 9.62 -2.29
CA ILE A 58 -20.57 8.90 -1.17
C ILE A 58 -19.27 8.27 -1.65
N VAL A 59 -19.27 7.70 -2.85
CA VAL A 59 -18.09 7.05 -3.43
C VAL A 59 -17.01 8.08 -3.78
N LEU A 60 -17.40 9.19 -4.42
CA LEU A 60 -16.47 10.27 -4.76
C LEU A 60 -15.86 10.92 -3.51
N SER A 61 -16.69 11.26 -2.52
CA SER A 61 -16.22 11.92 -1.30
C SER A 61 -15.32 11.01 -0.45
N SER A 62 -15.58 9.71 -0.37
CA SER A 62 -14.75 8.73 0.33
C SER A 62 -13.35 8.62 -0.30
N ASN A 63 -13.24 8.54 -1.62
CA ASN A 63 -11.93 8.42 -2.29
C ASN A 63 -11.13 9.72 -2.21
N VAL A 64 -11.78 10.88 -2.35
CA VAL A 64 -11.13 12.18 -2.09
C VAL A 64 -10.59 12.21 -0.66
N PHE A 65 -11.36 11.77 0.33
CA PHE A 65 -10.90 11.70 1.72
C PHE A 65 -9.75 10.70 1.92
N ALA A 66 -9.80 9.54 1.27
CA ALA A 66 -8.74 8.54 1.30
C ALA A 66 -7.41 9.12 0.79
N VAL A 67 -7.43 9.78 -0.38
CA VAL A 67 -6.25 10.43 -0.96
C VAL A 67 -5.73 11.58 -0.09
N LEU A 68 -6.61 12.39 0.51
CA LEU A 68 -6.22 13.47 1.41
C LEU A 68 -5.53 12.98 2.69
N GLY A 69 -5.90 11.80 3.20
CA GLY A 69 -5.31 11.17 4.39
C GLY A 69 -3.96 10.49 4.17
N LEU A 70 -3.57 10.19 2.92
CA LEU A 70 -2.38 9.39 2.58
C LEU A 70 -1.08 9.95 3.14
N ARG A 71 -0.94 11.28 3.25
CA ARG A 71 0.29 11.90 3.80
C ARG A 71 0.56 11.46 5.24
N ALA A 72 -0.47 11.45 6.08
CA ALA A 72 -0.35 11.07 7.47
C ALA A 72 -0.10 9.56 7.59
N LEU A 73 -0.80 8.75 6.78
CA LEU A 73 -0.65 7.31 6.78
C LEU A 73 0.73 6.86 6.26
N PHE A 74 1.28 7.54 5.26
CA PHE A 74 2.62 7.23 4.74
C PHE A 74 3.70 7.41 5.80
N PHE A 75 3.65 8.48 6.60
CA PHE A 75 4.61 8.71 7.68
C PHE A 75 4.53 7.62 8.75
N VAL A 76 3.30 7.23 9.11
CA VAL A 76 3.06 6.13 10.05
C VAL A 76 3.56 4.80 9.48
N LEU A 77 3.24 4.51 8.21
CA LEU A 77 3.63 3.29 7.51
C LEU A 77 5.16 3.18 7.36
N ALA A 78 5.86 4.27 7.06
CA ALA A 78 7.31 4.29 6.94
C ALA A 78 8.01 3.84 8.24
N GLY A 79 7.44 4.13 9.41
CA GLY A 79 7.95 3.63 10.70
C GLY A 79 7.46 2.22 11.07
N MET A 80 6.43 1.71 10.39
CA MET A 80 5.81 0.42 10.66
C MET A 80 6.28 -0.68 9.69
N VAL A 81 6.71 -0.33 8.48
CA VAL A 81 7.16 -1.28 7.42
C VAL A 81 8.21 -2.26 7.92
N ASP A 82 9.17 -1.81 8.75
CA ASP A 82 10.21 -2.68 9.33
C ASP A 82 9.64 -3.78 10.24
N ARG A 83 8.44 -3.58 10.82
CA ARG A 83 7.78 -4.53 11.72
C ARG A 83 6.77 -5.44 11.00
N PHE A 84 6.28 -5.05 9.83
CA PHE A 84 5.20 -5.74 9.12
C PHE A 84 5.64 -6.47 7.84
N HIS A 85 6.81 -7.09 7.84
CA HIS A 85 7.31 -7.86 6.68
C HIS A 85 6.32 -8.95 6.22
N LEU A 86 5.60 -9.60 7.15
CA LEU A 86 4.65 -10.67 6.83
C LEU A 86 3.32 -10.17 6.24
N LEU A 87 3.00 -8.88 6.43
CA LEU A 87 1.77 -8.28 5.94
C LEU A 87 1.73 -8.23 4.41
N SER A 88 2.88 -7.98 3.76
CA SER A 88 3.01 -8.00 2.30
C SER A 88 2.63 -9.37 1.71
N TYR A 89 3.01 -10.45 2.39
CA TYR A 89 2.63 -11.81 2.00
C TYR A 89 1.15 -12.09 2.24
N GLY A 90 0.59 -11.61 3.36
CA GLY A 90 -0.84 -11.68 3.63
C GLY A 90 -1.68 -10.97 2.56
N LEU A 91 -1.29 -9.76 2.18
CA LEU A 91 -1.92 -8.99 1.10
C LEU A 91 -1.82 -9.69 -0.26
N ALA A 92 -0.66 -10.25 -0.61
CA ALA A 92 -0.50 -11.02 -1.85
C ALA A 92 -1.43 -12.25 -1.87
N GLY A 93 -1.52 -13.00 -0.76
CA GLY A 93 -2.41 -14.15 -0.65
C GLY A 93 -3.89 -13.76 -0.77
N VAL A 94 -4.29 -12.66 -0.15
CA VAL A 94 -5.64 -12.10 -0.29
C VAL A 94 -5.94 -11.70 -1.73
N LEU A 95 -5.00 -11.05 -2.43
CA LEU A 95 -5.19 -10.60 -3.80
C LEU A 95 -5.35 -11.79 -4.76
N ILE A 96 -4.56 -12.85 -4.56
CA ILE A 96 -4.70 -14.11 -5.31
C ILE A 96 -6.07 -14.74 -5.03
N PHE A 97 -6.49 -14.80 -3.76
CA PHE A 97 -7.79 -15.36 -3.38
C PHE A 97 -8.95 -14.58 -4.01
N ILE A 98 -8.93 -13.25 -3.94
CA ILE A 98 -9.97 -12.39 -4.55
C ILE A 98 -9.96 -12.52 -6.07
N GLY A 99 -8.78 -12.55 -6.70
CA GLY A 99 -8.66 -12.73 -8.15
C GLY A 99 -9.22 -14.07 -8.63
N ILE A 100 -8.93 -15.16 -7.92
CA ILE A 100 -9.51 -16.49 -8.20
C ILE A 100 -11.02 -16.47 -8.00
N LYS A 101 -11.51 -15.85 -6.92
CA LYS A 101 -12.95 -15.72 -6.65
C LYS A 101 -13.65 -14.95 -7.76
N MET A 102 -13.07 -13.85 -8.24
CA MET A 102 -13.59 -13.02 -9.33
C MET A 102 -13.68 -13.79 -10.66
N LEU A 103 -12.74 -14.71 -10.93
CA LEU A 103 -12.79 -15.56 -12.13
C LEU A 103 -13.91 -16.63 -12.04
N ILE A 104 -14.27 -17.05 -10.83
CA ILE A 104 -15.26 -18.12 -10.57
C ILE A 104 -16.67 -17.55 -10.30
N SER A 105 -16.80 -16.25 -10.04
CA SER A 105 -18.06 -15.64 -9.59
C SER A 105 -19.20 -15.71 -10.60
N ASP A 106 -18.91 -15.82 -11.90
CA ASP A 106 -19.93 -15.99 -12.95
C ASP A 106 -20.65 -17.36 -12.90
N VAL A 107 -20.04 -18.37 -12.25
CA VAL A 107 -20.59 -19.73 -12.20
C VAL A 107 -21.21 -20.05 -10.83
N TRP A 108 -20.71 -19.43 -9.75
CA TRP A 108 -21.19 -19.67 -8.38
C TRP A 108 -21.34 -18.37 -7.58
N HIS A 109 -22.58 -18.09 -7.14
CA HIS A 109 -22.87 -16.94 -6.27
C HIS A 109 -22.40 -17.20 -4.83
N ILE A 110 -21.12 -16.97 -4.58
CA ILE A 110 -20.56 -16.99 -3.23
C ILE A 110 -20.98 -15.69 -2.52
N PRO A 111 -21.64 -15.76 -1.35
CA PRO A 111 -22.06 -14.57 -0.62
C PRO A 111 -20.85 -13.70 -0.28
N VAL A 112 -20.96 -12.40 -0.59
CA VAL A 112 -19.89 -11.41 -0.38
C VAL A 112 -19.40 -11.40 1.07
N ALA A 113 -20.32 -11.61 2.03
CA ALA A 113 -20.02 -11.71 3.46
C ALA A 113 -19.02 -12.82 3.81
N ALA A 114 -19.10 -13.99 3.16
CA ALA A 114 -18.19 -15.10 3.42
C ALA A 114 -16.77 -14.78 2.92
N ALA A 115 -16.66 -14.16 1.74
CA ALA A 115 -15.38 -13.71 1.20
C ALA A 115 -14.75 -12.62 2.06
N LEU A 116 -15.55 -11.65 2.53
CA LEU A 116 -15.11 -10.64 3.50
C LEU A 116 -14.57 -11.27 4.78
N GLY A 117 -15.24 -12.31 5.30
CA GLY A 117 -14.78 -13.05 6.47
C GLY A 117 -13.41 -13.72 6.26
N VAL A 118 -13.22 -14.38 5.12
CA VAL A 118 -11.92 -15.03 4.79
C VAL A 118 -10.81 -13.99 4.64
N VAL A 119 -11.09 -12.87 3.97
CA VAL A 119 -10.11 -11.78 3.81
C VAL A 119 -9.77 -11.15 5.15
N ALA A 120 -10.76 -10.86 5.99
CA ALA A 120 -10.55 -10.30 7.32
C ALA A 120 -9.72 -11.24 8.21
N LEU A 121 -9.96 -12.55 8.14
CA LEU A 121 -9.17 -13.55 8.85
C LEU A 121 -7.74 -13.68 8.31
N ALA A 122 -7.56 -13.63 6.99
CA ALA A 122 -6.24 -13.69 6.37
C ALA A 122 -5.39 -12.45 6.73
N ILE A 123 -5.96 -11.25 6.64
CA ILE A 123 -5.28 -10.01 7.01
C ILE A 123 -5.04 -9.96 8.52
N GLY A 124 -6.08 -10.18 9.33
CA GLY A 124 -5.96 -10.19 10.79
C GLY A 124 -4.97 -11.23 11.29
N GLY A 125 -5.01 -12.43 10.73
CA GLY A 125 -4.04 -13.50 11.00
C GLY A 125 -2.63 -13.11 10.61
N SER A 126 -2.43 -12.48 9.44
CA SER A 126 -1.10 -12.00 9.02
C SER A 126 -0.57 -10.87 9.91
N MET A 127 -1.43 -9.97 10.39
CA MET A 127 -1.06 -8.90 11.31
C MET A 127 -0.66 -9.47 12.68
N VAL A 128 -1.46 -10.39 13.24
CA VAL A 128 -1.16 -11.06 14.51
C VAL A 128 0.12 -11.88 14.40
N ALA A 129 0.28 -12.66 13.33
CA ALA A 129 1.49 -13.42 13.06
C ALA A 129 2.72 -12.52 12.91
N SER A 130 2.60 -11.37 12.24
CA SER A 130 3.69 -10.40 12.09
C SER A 130 4.07 -9.70 13.39
N LEU A 131 3.15 -9.59 14.36
CA LEU A 131 3.44 -9.09 15.71
C LEU A 131 4.04 -10.17 16.61
N MET A 132 3.63 -11.43 16.44
CA MET A 132 4.09 -12.58 17.23
C MET A 132 5.44 -13.13 16.78
N LEU A 133 5.81 -12.98 15.51
CA LEU A 133 7.13 -13.31 14.98
C LEU A 133 7.92 -12.01 14.73
N PRO A 134 8.77 -11.57 15.67
CA PRO A 134 9.72 -10.49 15.40
C PRO A 134 10.59 -10.85 14.19
N PRO A 135 10.88 -9.89 13.30
CA PRO A 135 11.84 -10.11 12.22
C PRO A 135 13.14 -10.62 12.82
N ARG A 136 13.61 -11.78 12.38
CA ARG A 136 15.01 -12.15 12.60
C ARG A 136 15.84 -11.14 11.83
N HIS A 137 16.26 -10.09 12.53
CA HIS A 137 17.42 -9.29 12.12
C HIS A 137 18.55 -10.30 11.88
N GLY A 138 18.87 -10.52 10.61
CA GLY A 138 20.09 -11.20 10.22
C GLY A 138 21.25 -10.45 10.88
N LYS A 139 22.01 -11.17 11.69
CA LYS A 139 23.19 -10.71 12.39
C LYS A 139 24.23 -10.07 11.44
N SER A 140 25.02 -9.19 12.06
CA SER A 140 26.42 -8.80 11.80
C SER A 140 26.72 -7.84 10.65
N GLU A 141 26.54 -6.54 10.92
CA GLU A 141 27.71 -5.65 10.82
C GLU A 141 28.73 -6.11 11.87
N ASP A 142 29.87 -6.64 11.42
CA ASP A 142 31.13 -6.51 12.13
C ASP A 142 32.12 -5.84 11.15
N PRO A 143 32.47 -4.57 11.37
CA PRO A 143 33.83 -4.13 11.15
C PRO A 143 34.35 -3.54 12.47
N PRO A 144 35.38 -4.16 13.11
CA PRO A 144 36.73 -3.65 12.86
C PRO A 144 37.86 -4.68 13.09
N ALA A 145 38.84 -4.69 12.19
CA ALA A 145 40.23 -4.96 12.57
C ALA A 145 41.15 -4.10 11.71
N SER A 146 41.66 -3.05 12.34
CA SER A 146 42.87 -2.35 11.94
C SER A 146 44.01 -3.33 11.67
N SER A 147 44.71 -3.17 10.55
CA SER A 147 46.15 -3.42 10.38
C SER A 147 46.64 -2.63 9.18
#